data_AF-A0A6I1NM88-F1
#
_entry.id   AF-A0A6I1NM88-F1
#
_cell.length_a   1.000
_cell.length_b   1.000
_cell.length_c   1.000
_cell.angle_alpha   90.00
_cell.angle_beta   90.00
_cell.angle_gamma   90.00
#
_symmetry.space_group_name_H-M   'P 1'
#
loop_
_entity.id
_entity.type
_entity.pdbx_description
1 polymer ?
#
loop_
_entity_poly.entity_id
_entity_poly.type
_entity_poly.pdbx_seq_one_letter_code
_entity_poly.pdbx_strand_id
1 'polypeptide(L)'
;MLPFSCNNCFASRNHYRPRRKFQHENSYAAKKIFGKPAMTQIVPGSSAGELREQWFDATPIYVVFPVLIVFYAFSGFYFHRLNGVMNEFLTPLVNGLSFIGIKIAPILVGPFDEIFLTNLSGLSFLGAATYNLASIIYIIKNKRFAGLSCIETHALLMKRKQWEAKKAWIMLHLNIYIGVNAIVVFIVLCFLDSIFHWQVFTIASNGILTACLVSVYFCFSGMMPVYLFSVVLRFVVFDVSYIFKEKQTNR
;
A
#
# COMPACT_ATOMS: atom_id res chain seq x y z
N MET A 1 -24.39 14.16 21.40
CA MET A 1 -24.59 12.88 22.10
C MET A 1 -23.50 11.91 21.65
N LEU A 2 -22.43 11.85 22.44
CA LEU A 2 -21.53 10.70 22.52
C LEU A 2 -22.13 9.71 23.54
N PRO A 3 -21.64 8.48 23.57
CA PRO A 3 -20.75 8.20 24.69
C PRO A 3 -19.43 7.58 24.26
N PHE A 4 -18.37 8.15 24.84
CA PHE A 4 -17.13 7.46 25.13
C PHE A 4 -17.40 6.23 25.99
N SER A 5 -16.72 5.12 25.71
CA SER A 5 -16.39 4.13 26.74
C SER A 5 -14.92 3.79 26.62
N CYS A 6 -14.17 4.34 27.57
CA CYS A 6 -12.81 3.97 27.90
C CYS A 6 -12.92 3.07 29.13
N ASN A 7 -12.65 1.78 28.97
CA ASN A 7 -12.43 0.88 30.10
C ASN A 7 -10.99 0.36 30.01
N ASN A 8 -10.09 1.02 30.75
CA ASN A 8 -9.25 0.41 31.80
C ASN A 8 -9.17 -1.14 31.77
N CYS A 9 -8.02 -1.82 31.89
CA CYS A 9 -6.84 -1.51 32.66
C CYS A 9 -5.69 -2.47 32.29
N PHE A 10 -4.48 -2.04 32.59
CA PHE A 10 -3.25 -2.82 32.78
C PHE A 10 -3.46 -4.33 33.08
N ALA A 11 -2.88 -5.19 32.24
CA ALA A 11 -2.45 -6.52 32.66
C ALA A 11 -1.24 -6.99 31.83
N SER A 12 -0.09 -6.93 32.51
CA SER A 12 1.01 -7.91 32.45
C SER A 12 1.69 -8.21 31.11
N ARG A 13 2.99 -7.91 31.10
CA ARG A 13 4.03 -8.74 30.47
C ARG A 13 3.60 -10.21 30.48
N ASN A 14 3.55 -10.83 29.32
CA ASN A 14 3.80 -12.26 29.22
C ASN A 14 4.44 -12.57 27.87
N HIS A 15 5.67 -13.10 27.97
CA HIS A 15 6.35 -13.79 26.90
C HIS A 15 5.40 -14.82 26.26
N TYR A 16 5.14 -14.68 24.98
CA TYR A 16 4.55 -15.77 24.19
C TYR A 16 5.51 -16.13 23.05
N ARG A 17 6.36 -17.13 23.33
CA ARG A 17 6.95 -17.99 22.30
C ARG A 17 5.93 -19.09 21.99
N PRO A 18 5.53 -19.33 20.73
CA PRO A 18 5.01 -20.63 20.36
C PRO A 18 6.13 -21.44 19.70
N ARG A 19 6.82 -22.22 20.53
CA ARG A 19 7.37 -23.52 20.12
C ARG A 19 6.23 -24.52 20.36
N ARG A 20 5.47 -24.92 19.34
CA ARG A 20 4.68 -26.15 19.37
C ARG A 20 4.70 -26.83 18.01
N LYS A 21 5.36 -27.99 18.00
CA LYS A 21 5.06 -29.09 17.09
C LYS A 21 3.56 -29.39 17.19
N PHE A 22 2.85 -29.42 16.07
CA PHE A 22 1.60 -30.15 15.96
C PHE A 22 1.80 -31.23 14.89
N GLN A 23 2.20 -32.41 15.36
CA GLN A 23 1.70 -33.64 14.77
C GLN A 23 0.20 -33.66 15.04
N HIS A 24 -0.59 -33.75 13.98
CA HIS A 24 -1.84 -34.49 14.05
C HIS A 24 -2.02 -35.19 12.72
N GLU A 25 -1.90 -36.51 12.80
CA GLU A 25 -2.42 -37.46 11.83
C GLU A 25 -3.87 -37.12 11.54
N ASN A 26 -4.22 -37.10 10.25
CA ASN A 26 -5.54 -37.51 9.79
C ASN A 26 -5.34 -38.21 8.44
N SER A 27 -5.05 -39.49 8.56
CA SER A 27 -5.16 -40.48 7.51
C SER A 27 -6.61 -40.58 7.04
N TYR A 28 -6.89 -40.21 5.80
CA TYR A 28 -8.02 -40.74 5.07
C TYR A 28 -7.52 -41.30 3.74
N ALA A 29 -7.63 -42.63 3.64
CA ALA A 29 -7.25 -43.42 2.49
C ALA A 29 -8.06 -42.99 1.25
N ALA A 30 -7.37 -42.44 0.25
CA ALA A 30 -7.90 -42.34 -1.11
C ALA A 30 -7.25 -43.44 -1.95
N LYS A 31 -8.05 -44.48 -2.19
CA LYS A 31 -7.79 -45.62 -3.06
C LYS A 31 -7.31 -45.15 -4.44
N LYS A 32 -6.20 -45.74 -4.92
CA LYS A 32 -5.66 -45.59 -6.29
C LYS A 32 -6.77 -45.67 -7.33
N ILE A 33 -6.97 -44.60 -8.09
CA ILE A 33 -7.53 -44.65 -9.45
C ILE A 33 -6.59 -43.88 -10.37
N PHE A 34 -6.21 -44.57 -11.43
CA PHE A 34 -5.27 -44.21 -12.49
C PHE A 34 -5.49 -42.81 -13.10
N GLY A 35 -4.38 -42.12 -13.39
CA GLY A 35 -4.24 -41.29 -14.58
C GLY A 35 -4.98 -39.94 -14.59
N LYS A 36 -4.56 -38.99 -13.73
CA LYS A 36 -4.62 -37.52 -13.94
C LYS A 36 -3.81 -36.85 -12.82
N PRO A 37 -3.08 -35.75 -13.07
CA PRO A 37 -2.42 -35.01 -12.00
C PRO A 37 -3.51 -34.37 -11.14
N ALA A 38 -3.82 -35.02 -10.01
CA ALA A 38 -4.69 -34.48 -9.00
C ALA A 38 -3.96 -33.33 -8.32
N MET A 39 -4.28 -32.10 -8.73
CA MET A 39 -3.95 -30.89 -8.00
C MET A 39 -4.50 -31.05 -6.59
N THR A 40 -3.63 -31.41 -5.66
CA THR A 40 -4.02 -31.84 -4.31
C THR A 40 -4.62 -30.62 -3.62
N GLN A 41 -5.94 -30.66 -3.40
CA GLN A 41 -6.65 -29.62 -2.67
C GLN A 41 -6.20 -29.65 -1.21
N ILE A 42 -5.24 -28.79 -0.87
CA ILE A 42 -5.04 -28.37 0.51
C ILE A 42 -6.15 -27.35 0.77
N VAL A 43 -7.26 -27.79 1.35
CA VAL A 43 -8.27 -26.89 1.91
C VAL A 43 -7.81 -26.58 3.34
N PRO A 44 -7.16 -25.43 3.61
CA PRO A 44 -7.05 -25.00 4.99
C PRO A 44 -8.47 -24.67 5.48
N GLY A 45 -8.83 -25.28 6.61
CA GLY A 45 -10.01 -24.90 7.38
C GLY A 45 -9.86 -23.46 7.84
N SER A 46 -10.31 -22.51 7.02
CA SER A 46 -10.42 -21.11 7.41
C SER A 46 -11.70 -20.95 8.21
N SER A 47 -11.55 -20.89 9.53
CA SER A 47 -12.47 -20.21 10.42
C SER A 47 -12.60 -18.77 9.92
N ALA A 48 -13.73 -18.49 9.28
CA ALA A 48 -14.15 -17.14 8.93
C ALA A 48 -14.28 -16.32 10.22
N GLY A 49 -13.25 -15.53 10.56
CA GLY A 49 -13.26 -14.69 11.75
C GLY A 49 -11.89 -14.15 12.19
N GLU A 50 -10.78 -14.71 11.73
CA GLU A 50 -9.47 -14.14 12.04
C GLU A 50 -9.32 -12.76 11.40
N LEU A 51 -9.08 -11.77 12.25
CA LEU A 51 -8.98 -10.35 11.92
C LEU A 51 -8.27 -10.16 10.59
N ARG A 52 -8.84 -9.35 9.70
CA ARG A 52 -8.09 -8.68 8.64
C ARG A 52 -6.94 -7.95 9.33
N GLU A 53 -5.78 -8.58 9.43
CA GLU A 53 -4.62 -7.97 10.07
C GLU A 53 -4.27 -6.73 9.26
N GLN A 54 -4.50 -5.57 9.87
CA GLN A 54 -4.18 -4.28 9.28
C GLN A 54 -2.69 -4.23 8.96
N TRP A 55 -2.35 -3.63 7.82
CA TRP A 55 -0.97 -3.55 7.32
C TRP A 55 -0.04 -2.94 8.37
N PHE A 56 -0.36 -1.74 8.83
CA PHE A 56 0.09 -1.13 10.08
C PHE A 56 -0.86 0.03 10.39
N ASP A 57 -0.78 0.59 11.60
CA ASP A 57 -1.52 1.81 11.90
C ASP A 57 -0.90 3.01 11.16
N ALA A 58 -1.41 3.26 9.96
CA ALA A 58 -1.01 4.37 9.11
C ALA A 58 -1.87 5.63 9.34
N THR A 59 -2.81 5.59 10.28
CA THR A 59 -3.75 6.70 10.58
C THR A 59 -3.02 8.04 10.78
N PRO A 60 -1.89 8.10 11.52
CA PRO A 60 -1.17 9.37 11.69
C PRO A 60 -0.72 9.97 10.35
N ILE A 61 -0.24 9.14 9.43
CA ILE A 61 0.28 9.59 8.13
C ILE A 61 -0.86 10.03 7.21
N TYR A 62 -1.95 9.25 7.16
CA TYR A 62 -3.13 9.56 6.34
C TYR A 62 -3.91 10.79 6.80
N VAL A 63 -3.76 11.21 8.05
CA VAL A 63 -4.43 12.41 8.57
C VAL A 63 -3.50 13.62 8.49
N VAL A 64 -2.26 13.49 8.98
CA VAL A 64 -1.36 14.64 9.14
C VAL A 64 -1.03 15.27 7.78
N PHE A 65 -0.65 14.48 6.77
CA PHE A 65 -0.23 15.06 5.49
C PHE A 65 -1.36 15.73 4.71
N PRO A 66 -2.56 15.13 4.55
CA PRO A 66 -3.68 15.83 3.92
C PRO A 66 -4.10 17.09 4.66
N VAL A 67 -4.12 17.07 6.00
CA VAL A 67 -4.42 18.27 6.80
C VAL A 67 -3.36 19.35 6.58
N LEU A 68 -2.07 19.00 6.55
CA LEU A 68 -0.99 19.94 6.26
C LEU A 68 -1.07 20.51 4.84
N ILE A 69 -1.39 19.69 3.84
CA ILE A 69 -1.58 20.13 2.45
C ILE A 69 -2.72 21.14 2.36
N VAL A 70 -3.88 20.83 2.96
CA VAL A 70 -5.03 21.72 2.97
C VAL A 70 -4.69 23.00 3.72
N PHE A 71 -4.13 22.90 4.93
CA PHE A 71 -3.73 24.07 5.72
C PHE A 71 -2.73 24.96 4.98
N TYR A 72 -1.72 24.38 4.34
CA TYR A 72 -0.75 25.11 3.56
C TYR A 72 -1.39 25.80 2.34
N ALA A 73 -2.26 25.10 1.60
CA ALA A 73 -3.01 25.69 0.50
C ALA A 73 -3.89 26.86 0.97
N PHE A 74 -4.64 26.70 2.07
CA PHE A 74 -5.42 27.79 2.67
C PHE A 74 -4.55 28.99 3.06
N SER A 75 -3.35 28.74 3.62
CA SER A 75 -2.43 29.82 3.97
C SER A 75 -1.94 30.58 2.73
N GLY A 76 -1.61 29.88 1.64
CA GLY A 76 -1.13 30.50 0.40
C GLY A 76 -2.19 31.33 -0.31
N PHE A 77 -3.44 30.89 -0.28
CA PHE A 77 -4.56 31.57 -0.95
C PHE A 77 -5.11 32.77 -0.17
N TYR A 78 -5.11 32.72 1.17
CA TYR A 78 -5.83 33.71 1.98
C TYR A 78 -4.94 34.50 2.97
N PHE A 79 -3.76 33.99 3.33
CA PHE A 79 -2.95 34.54 4.42
C PHE A 79 -1.45 34.61 4.05
N HIS A 80 -1.07 35.58 3.21
CA HIS A 80 0.32 35.71 2.73
C HIS A 80 1.38 35.74 3.82
N ARG A 81 1.12 36.38 4.97
CA ARG A 81 2.07 36.43 6.09
C ARG A 81 2.31 35.05 6.71
N LEU A 82 1.26 34.24 6.85
CA LEU A 82 1.37 32.87 7.35
C LEU A 82 2.10 31.98 6.34
N ASN A 83 1.77 32.12 5.05
CA ASN A 83 2.44 31.39 3.98
C ASN A 83 3.96 31.68 3.95
N GLY A 84 4.36 32.94 4.16
CA GLY A 84 5.78 33.31 4.25
C GLY A 84 6.52 32.57 5.36
N VAL A 85 5.94 32.51 6.57
CA VAL A 85 6.50 31.74 7.69
C VAL A 85 6.56 30.24 7.33
N MET A 86 5.50 29.68 6.74
CA MET A 86 5.50 28.27 6.35
C MET A 86 6.54 27.96 5.27
N ASN A 87 6.81 28.88 4.34
CA ASN A 87 7.85 28.75 3.33
C ASN A 87 9.25 28.69 3.94
N GLU A 88 9.53 29.47 5.00
CA GLU A 88 10.82 29.40 5.70
C GLU A 88 11.11 28.00 6.27
N PHE A 89 10.07 27.27 6.68
CA PHE A 89 10.21 25.89 7.17
C PHE A 89 10.18 24.83 6.06
N LEU A 90 9.28 24.98 5.08
CA LEU A 90 9.05 23.96 4.05
C LEU A 90 10.10 23.99 2.94
N THR A 91 10.51 25.18 2.50
CA THR A 91 11.46 25.31 1.38
C THR A 91 12.80 24.61 1.68
N PRO A 92 13.41 24.73 2.88
CA PRO A 92 14.61 23.95 3.21
C PRO A 92 14.40 22.44 3.21
N LEU A 93 13.22 21.95 3.65
CA LEU A 93 12.90 20.52 3.65
C LEU A 93 12.77 19.99 2.22
N VAL A 94 12.05 20.72 1.37
CA VAL A 94 11.83 20.35 -0.05
C VAL A 94 13.13 20.46 -0.84
N ASN A 95 13.88 21.55 -0.68
CA ASN A 95 15.19 21.71 -1.32
C ASN A 95 16.21 20.71 -0.76
N GLY A 96 16.08 20.30 0.50
CA GLY A 96 16.93 19.29 1.12
C GLY A 96 16.89 17.95 0.38
N LEU A 97 15.76 17.62 -0.26
CA LEU A 97 15.63 16.43 -1.11
C LEU A 97 16.57 16.46 -2.32
N SER A 98 16.98 17.64 -2.78
CA SER A 98 17.93 17.76 -3.89
C SER A 98 19.32 17.21 -3.55
N PHE A 99 19.72 17.20 -2.27
CA PHE A 99 20.99 16.60 -1.82
C PHE A 99 21.02 15.08 -2.02
N ILE A 100 19.85 14.43 -2.03
CA ILE A 100 19.72 13.00 -2.33
C ILE A 100 19.29 12.75 -3.79
N GLY A 101 19.43 13.76 -4.65
CA GLY A 101 19.12 13.69 -6.09
C GLY A 101 17.64 13.82 -6.44
N ILE A 102 16.77 14.15 -5.48
CA ILE A 102 15.33 14.30 -5.70
C ILE A 102 15.01 15.78 -5.86
N LYS A 103 14.74 16.21 -7.09
CA LYS A 103 14.27 17.57 -7.37
C LYS A 103 12.75 17.54 -7.47
N ILE A 104 12.08 18.26 -6.57
CA ILE A 104 10.63 18.39 -6.61
C ILE A 104 10.25 19.51 -7.57
N ALA A 105 9.33 19.19 -8.47
CA ALA A 105 8.73 20.13 -9.40
C ALA A 105 7.25 20.39 -9.01
N PRO A 106 6.71 21.59 -9.31
CA PRO A 106 5.33 21.91 -9.00
C PRO A 106 4.37 21.11 -9.89
N ILE A 107 3.45 20.31 -9.36
CA ILE A 107 2.43 19.57 -10.14
C ILE A 107 1.27 20.50 -10.56
N LEU A 108 1.27 21.73 -10.01
CA LEU A 108 0.29 22.77 -10.23
C LEU A 108 0.99 23.98 -10.85
N VAL A 109 0.34 24.63 -11.82
CA VAL A 109 0.80 25.91 -12.40
C VAL A 109 -0.35 26.90 -12.35
N GLY A 110 -0.07 28.18 -12.10
CA GLY A 110 -1.09 29.20 -12.02
C GLY A 110 -0.52 30.57 -11.63
N PRO A 111 -1.38 31.53 -11.25
CA PRO A 111 -0.97 32.89 -10.93
C PRO A 111 -0.27 33.03 -9.54
N PHE A 112 0.17 31.92 -8.95
CA PHE A 112 0.78 31.88 -7.63
C PHE A 112 2.29 31.76 -7.72
N ASP A 113 2.97 32.14 -6.65
CA ASP A 113 4.43 32.01 -6.53
C ASP A 113 4.88 30.56 -6.72
N GLU A 114 5.95 30.37 -7.48
CA GLU A 114 6.53 29.06 -7.78
C GLU A 114 7.00 28.34 -6.51
N ILE A 115 7.48 29.09 -5.51
CA ILE A 115 7.87 28.54 -4.21
C ILE A 115 6.67 27.88 -3.53
N PHE A 116 5.51 28.53 -3.55
CA PHE A 116 4.29 27.98 -2.97
C PHE A 116 3.85 26.69 -3.67
N LEU A 117 3.82 26.69 -5.00
CA LEU A 117 3.40 25.53 -5.79
C LEU A 117 4.38 24.35 -5.62
N THR A 118 5.67 24.63 -5.56
CA THR A 118 6.72 23.62 -5.36
C THR A 118 6.65 23.03 -3.95
N ASN A 119 6.44 23.85 -2.92
CA ASN A 119 6.28 23.37 -1.55
C ASN A 119 5.00 22.55 -1.37
N LEU A 120 3.92 22.89 -2.07
CA LEU A 120 2.67 22.14 -2.06
C LEU A 120 2.82 20.75 -2.72
N SER A 121 3.56 20.66 -3.84
CA SER A 121 4.04 19.38 -4.37
C SER A 121 4.92 18.64 -3.38
N GLY A 122 5.87 19.34 -2.75
CA GLY A 122 6.82 18.77 -1.81
C GLY A 122 6.14 18.12 -0.62
N LEU A 123 5.11 18.74 -0.05
CA LEU A 123 4.29 18.14 1.00
C LEU A 123 3.60 16.84 0.56
N SER A 124 3.08 16.83 -0.66
CA SER A 124 2.44 15.64 -1.25
C SER A 124 3.44 14.50 -1.42
N PHE A 125 4.63 14.82 -1.95
CA PHE A 125 5.73 13.87 -2.10
C PHE A 125 6.24 13.37 -0.74
N LEU A 126 6.45 14.24 0.24
CA LEU A 126 6.91 13.87 1.57
C LEU A 126 5.92 12.94 2.28
N GLY A 127 4.62 13.18 2.16
CA GLY A 127 3.60 12.28 2.71
C GLY A 127 3.64 10.89 2.09
N ALA A 128 3.73 10.85 0.75
CA ALA A 128 3.90 9.61 0.00
C ALA A 128 5.19 8.87 0.39
N ALA A 129 6.33 9.56 0.40
CA ALA A 129 7.63 8.99 0.74
C ALA A 129 7.67 8.45 2.18
N THR A 130 7.11 9.19 3.14
CA THR A 130 7.03 8.78 4.55
C THR A 130 6.23 7.49 4.71
N TYR A 131 5.08 7.37 4.04
CA TYR A 131 4.28 6.14 4.08
C TYR A 131 5.02 4.95 3.45
N ASN A 132 5.65 5.15 2.30
CA ASN A 132 6.39 4.08 1.62
C ASN A 132 7.59 3.63 2.46
N LEU A 133 8.32 4.57 3.07
CA LEU A 133 9.42 4.25 3.98
C LEU A 133 8.93 3.47 5.22
N ALA A 134 7.83 3.90 5.83
CA ALA A 134 7.20 3.17 6.94
C ALA A 134 6.78 1.75 6.51
N SER A 135 6.23 1.60 5.31
CA SER A 135 5.87 0.30 4.73
C SER A 135 7.09 -0.60 4.53
N ILE A 136 8.21 -0.06 4.01
CA ILE A 136 9.46 -0.81 3.85
C ILE A 136 10.00 -1.26 5.21
N ILE A 137 10.06 -0.36 6.20
CA ILE A 137 10.50 -0.67 7.55
C ILE A 137 9.61 -1.77 8.16
N TYR A 138 8.30 -1.68 7.96
CA TYR A 138 7.35 -2.69 8.42
C TYR A 138 7.62 -4.07 7.78
N ILE A 139 7.86 -4.12 6.46
CA ILE A 139 8.21 -5.36 5.75
C ILE A 139 9.49 -5.96 6.33
N ILE A 140 10.55 -5.16 6.51
CA ILE A 140 11.85 -5.63 7.01
C ILE A 140 11.72 -6.15 8.45
N LYS A 141 11.06 -5.38 9.33
CA LYS A 141 10.93 -5.69 10.75
C LYS A 141 10.09 -6.96 10.98
N ASN A 142 8.98 -7.10 10.27
CA ASN A 142 8.03 -8.19 10.48
C ASN A 142 8.23 -9.36 9.51
N LYS A 143 9.15 -9.23 8.53
CA LYS A 143 9.36 -10.20 7.43
C LYS A 143 8.05 -10.60 6.75
N ARG A 144 7.15 -9.62 6.58
CA ARG A 144 5.78 -9.82 6.14
C ARG A 144 5.50 -9.01 4.89
N PHE A 145 4.91 -9.66 3.89
CA PHE A 145 4.37 -9.01 2.70
C PHE A 145 2.88 -8.74 2.85
N ALA A 146 2.36 -7.72 2.15
CA ALA A 146 0.94 -7.41 2.21
C ALA A 146 0.08 -8.48 1.49
N GLY A 147 -1.24 -8.40 1.72
CA GLY A 147 -2.23 -9.26 1.07
C GLY A 147 -2.48 -10.60 1.77
N LEU A 148 -3.38 -11.40 1.19
CA LEU A 148 -3.57 -12.81 1.53
C LEU A 148 -2.63 -13.68 0.70
N SER A 149 -2.38 -14.92 1.11
CA SER A 149 -1.62 -15.85 0.28
C SER A 149 -2.37 -16.20 -1.01
N CYS A 150 -1.62 -16.64 -2.04
CA CYS A 150 -2.21 -17.12 -3.30
C CYS A 150 -3.23 -18.25 -3.06
N ILE A 151 -2.91 -19.19 -2.16
CA ILE A 151 -3.77 -20.32 -1.79
C ILE A 151 -5.07 -19.84 -1.13
N GLU A 152 -4.99 -18.94 -0.15
CA GLU A 152 -6.18 -18.39 0.52
C GLU A 152 -7.05 -17.60 -0.45
N THR A 153 -6.43 -16.81 -1.34
CA THR A 153 -7.15 -16.01 -2.33
C THR A 153 -7.85 -16.89 -3.37
N HIS A 154 -7.18 -17.95 -3.83
CA HIS A 154 -7.77 -18.95 -4.72
C HIS A 154 -8.94 -19.68 -4.06
N ALA A 155 -8.78 -20.14 -2.82
CA ALA A 155 -9.84 -20.78 -2.04
C ALA A 155 -11.05 -19.85 -1.84
N LEU A 156 -10.81 -18.56 -1.57
CA LEU A 156 -11.86 -17.56 -1.45
C LEU A 156 -12.62 -17.33 -2.77
N LEU A 157 -11.90 -17.29 -3.90
CA LEU A 157 -12.53 -17.15 -5.22
C LEU A 157 -13.41 -18.34 -5.57
N MET A 158 -12.94 -19.57 -5.30
CA MET A 158 -13.73 -20.78 -5.47
C MET A 158 -14.98 -20.76 -4.58
N LYS A 159 -14.84 -20.43 -3.29
CA LYS A 159 -15.97 -20.39 -2.35
C LYS A 159 -17.00 -19.31 -2.68
N ARG A 160 -16.56 -18.10 -3.07
CA ARG A 160 -17.47 -16.96 -3.28
C ARG A 160 -18.12 -16.95 -4.65
N LYS A 161 -17.40 -17.36 -5.70
CA LYS A 161 -17.89 -17.29 -7.08
C LYS A 161 -18.25 -18.64 -7.69
N GLN A 162 -18.11 -19.74 -6.94
CA GLN A 162 -18.36 -21.11 -7.42
C GLN A 162 -17.61 -21.41 -8.72
N TRP A 163 -16.41 -20.86 -8.86
CA TRP A 163 -15.59 -21.07 -10.04
C TRP A 163 -14.87 -22.40 -9.96
N GLU A 164 -14.78 -23.09 -11.10
CA GLU A 164 -13.90 -24.24 -11.26
C GLU A 164 -12.44 -23.86 -10.93
N ALA A 165 -11.70 -24.79 -10.34
CA ALA A 165 -10.34 -24.56 -9.86
C ALA A 165 -9.41 -23.95 -10.94
N LYS A 166 -9.53 -24.44 -12.19
CA LYS A 166 -8.75 -23.95 -13.34
C LYS A 166 -9.11 -22.51 -13.71
N LYS A 167 -10.40 -22.18 -13.76
CA LYS A 167 -10.88 -20.82 -14.04
C LYS A 167 -10.47 -19.85 -12.93
N ALA A 168 -10.60 -20.26 -11.66
CA ALA A 168 -10.18 -19.46 -10.52
C ALA A 168 -8.66 -19.20 -10.52
N TRP A 169 -7.86 -20.19 -10.91
CA TRP A 169 -6.41 -20.04 -11.03
C TRP A 169 -6.05 -19.04 -12.13
N ILE A 170 -6.56 -19.21 -13.35
CA ILE A 170 -6.29 -18.29 -14.48
C ILE A 170 -6.71 -16.86 -14.12
N MET A 171 -7.92 -16.68 -13.61
CA MET A 171 -8.44 -15.35 -13.26
C MET A 171 -7.65 -14.70 -12.12
N LEU A 172 -7.15 -15.47 -11.15
CA LEU A 172 -6.31 -14.93 -10.08
C LEU A 172 -5.00 -14.36 -10.64
N HIS A 173 -4.30 -15.11 -11.49
CA HIS A 173 -3.02 -14.69 -12.06
C HIS A 173 -3.22 -13.53 -13.03
N LEU A 174 -4.28 -13.55 -13.84
CA LEU A 174 -4.63 -12.44 -14.73
C LEU A 174 -4.89 -11.14 -13.95
N ASN A 175 -5.68 -11.21 -12.88
CA ASN A 175 -5.98 -10.03 -12.06
C ASN A 175 -4.74 -9.47 -11.38
N ILE A 176 -3.76 -10.30 -11.02
CA ILE A 176 -2.57 -9.84 -10.30
C ILE A 176 -1.51 -9.32 -11.26
N TYR A 177 -1.17 -10.11 -12.29
CA TYR A 177 -0.11 -9.75 -13.24
C TYR A 177 -0.50 -8.65 -14.22
N ILE A 178 -1.79 -8.53 -14.55
CA ILE A 178 -2.29 -7.47 -15.41
C ILE A 178 -2.97 -6.40 -14.57
N GLY A 179 -4.03 -6.76 -13.83
CA GLY A 179 -4.84 -5.77 -13.11
C GLY A 179 -4.07 -5.01 -12.02
N VAL A 180 -3.61 -5.72 -10.98
CA VAL A 180 -2.88 -5.11 -9.86
C VAL A 180 -1.58 -4.48 -10.35
N ASN A 181 -0.83 -5.15 -11.23
CA ASN A 181 0.41 -4.61 -11.76
C ASN A 181 0.19 -3.30 -12.56
N ALA A 182 -0.84 -3.22 -13.41
CA ALA A 182 -1.16 -1.98 -14.12
C ALA A 182 -1.52 -0.85 -13.14
N ILE A 183 -2.27 -1.16 -12.08
CA ILE A 183 -2.59 -0.20 -11.01
C ILE A 183 -1.31 0.24 -10.29
N VAL A 184 -0.39 -0.68 -9.98
CA VAL A 184 0.91 -0.37 -9.36
C VAL A 184 1.70 0.59 -10.25
N VAL A 185 1.84 0.28 -11.54
CA VAL A 185 2.56 1.13 -12.49
C VAL A 185 1.94 2.52 -12.55
N PHE A 186 0.62 2.63 -12.68
CA PHE A 186 -0.07 3.92 -12.67
C PHE A 186 0.22 4.72 -11.40
N ILE A 187 0.12 4.10 -10.24
CA ILE A 187 0.38 4.73 -8.94
C ILE A 187 1.84 5.14 -8.77
N VAL A 188 2.79 4.35 -9.29
CA VAL A 188 4.20 4.72 -9.33
C VAL A 188 4.41 5.94 -10.22
N LEU A 189 3.76 6.01 -11.38
CA LEU A 189 3.82 7.20 -12.22
C LEU A 189 3.30 8.42 -11.46
N CYS A 190 2.19 8.32 -10.72
CA CYS A 190 1.72 9.42 -9.87
C CYS A 190 2.75 9.81 -8.79
N PHE A 191 3.40 8.84 -8.14
CA PHE A 191 4.46 9.14 -7.16
C PHE A 191 5.66 9.87 -7.78
N LEU A 192 6.06 9.43 -8.98
CA LEU A 192 7.20 9.97 -9.72
C LEU A 192 6.90 11.30 -10.42
N ASP A 193 5.63 11.64 -10.61
CA ASP A 193 5.21 12.86 -11.28
C ASP A 193 5.70 14.13 -10.56
N SER A 194 5.77 14.12 -9.22
CA SER A 194 6.34 15.22 -8.45
C SER A 194 7.85 15.43 -8.68
N ILE A 195 8.54 14.48 -9.30
CA ILE A 195 9.97 14.55 -9.63
C ILE A 195 10.16 14.86 -11.12
N PHE A 196 9.45 14.14 -11.99
CA PHE A 196 9.62 14.25 -13.44
C PHE A 196 8.69 15.25 -14.12
N HIS A 197 7.68 15.75 -13.41
CA HIS A 197 6.78 16.80 -13.89
C HIS A 197 6.11 16.44 -15.22
N TRP A 198 5.61 15.20 -15.34
CA TRP A 198 4.99 14.72 -16.58
C TRP A 198 3.56 15.24 -16.75
N GLN A 199 2.84 15.39 -15.64
CA GLN A 199 1.49 15.95 -15.59
C GLN A 199 1.51 17.24 -14.79
N VAL A 200 0.89 18.26 -15.36
CA VAL A 200 0.84 19.60 -14.79
C VAL A 200 -0.58 20.12 -14.86
N PHE A 201 -1.10 20.56 -13.73
CA PHE A 201 -2.49 21.01 -13.62
C PHE A 201 -2.56 22.52 -13.47
N THR A 202 -3.30 23.17 -14.37
CA THR A 202 -3.50 24.62 -14.31
C THR A 202 -4.56 24.98 -13.27
N ILE A 203 -4.24 25.90 -12.36
CA ILE A 203 -5.17 26.44 -11.37
C ILE A 203 -5.44 27.93 -11.61
N ALA A 204 -6.71 28.31 -11.46
CA ALA A 204 -7.13 29.71 -11.42
C ALA A 204 -6.88 30.32 -10.04
N SER A 205 -6.96 31.65 -9.93
CA SER A 205 -6.75 32.41 -8.68
C SER A 205 -7.72 32.02 -7.54
N ASN A 206 -8.91 31.51 -7.85
CA ASN A 206 -9.86 31.00 -6.85
C ASN A 206 -9.87 29.46 -6.75
N GLY A 207 -8.88 28.79 -7.36
CA GLY A 207 -8.81 27.34 -7.52
C GLY A 207 -8.31 26.56 -6.30
N ILE A 208 -8.52 27.05 -5.07
CA ILE A 208 -8.00 26.38 -3.86
C ILE A 208 -8.48 24.94 -3.74
N LEU A 209 -9.74 24.68 -4.09
CA LEU A 209 -10.32 23.35 -4.07
C LEU A 209 -9.57 22.43 -5.03
N THR A 210 -9.28 22.90 -6.25
CA THR A 210 -8.50 22.15 -7.24
C THR A 210 -7.09 21.87 -6.73
N ALA A 211 -6.41 22.88 -6.18
CA ALA A 211 -5.07 22.72 -5.61
C ALA A 211 -5.06 21.65 -4.49
N CYS A 212 -6.00 21.73 -3.55
CA CYS A 212 -6.14 20.74 -2.48
C CYS A 212 -6.43 19.34 -3.03
N LEU A 213 -7.41 19.21 -3.93
CA LEU A 213 -7.82 17.91 -4.47
C LEU A 213 -6.68 17.24 -5.24
N VAL A 214 -5.97 17.98 -6.10
CA VAL A 214 -4.84 17.45 -6.88
C VAL A 214 -3.71 17.04 -5.92
N SER A 215 -3.28 17.93 -5.02
CA SER A 215 -2.19 17.60 -4.09
C SER A 215 -2.51 16.43 -3.18
N VAL A 216 -3.72 16.38 -2.62
CA VAL A 216 -4.18 15.26 -1.79
C VAL A 216 -4.28 13.96 -2.61
N TYR A 217 -4.78 14.03 -3.85
CA TYR A 217 -4.83 12.88 -4.76
C TYR A 217 -3.44 12.30 -5.06
N PHE A 218 -2.48 13.15 -5.38
CA PHE A 218 -1.09 12.72 -5.63
C PHE A 218 -0.43 12.18 -4.36
N CYS A 219 -0.69 12.80 -3.21
CA CYS A 219 -0.24 12.31 -1.91
C CYS A 219 -0.77 10.89 -1.63
N PHE A 220 -2.09 10.68 -1.66
CA PHE A 220 -2.69 9.36 -1.39
C PHE A 220 -2.31 8.30 -2.42
N SER A 221 -2.33 8.66 -3.71
CA SER A 221 -1.92 7.73 -4.78
C SER A 221 -0.46 7.33 -4.55
N GLY A 222 0.42 8.31 -4.31
CA GLY A 222 1.83 8.09 -4.06
C GLY A 222 2.15 7.29 -2.79
N MET A 223 1.23 7.14 -1.83
CA MET A 223 1.44 6.28 -0.65
C MET A 223 1.34 4.78 -0.96
N MET A 224 0.64 4.37 -2.01
CA MET A 224 0.33 2.94 -2.25
C MET A 224 1.38 2.07 -3.00
N PRO A 225 2.45 2.59 -3.65
CA PRO A 225 3.38 1.76 -4.43
C PRO A 225 3.97 0.57 -3.67
N VAL A 226 4.61 0.79 -2.52
CA VAL A 226 5.29 -0.29 -1.78
C VAL A 226 4.31 -1.37 -1.32
N TYR A 227 3.13 -0.96 -0.84
CA TYR A 227 2.07 -1.88 -0.44
C TYR A 227 1.68 -2.79 -1.61
N LEU A 228 1.36 -2.23 -2.78
CA LEU A 228 0.91 -3.00 -3.93
C LEU A 228 2.03 -3.85 -4.55
N PHE A 229 3.26 -3.34 -4.63
CA PHE A 229 4.41 -4.13 -5.05
C PHE A 229 4.63 -5.33 -4.13
N SER A 230 4.43 -5.17 -2.82
CA SER A 230 4.59 -6.29 -1.87
C SER A 230 3.54 -7.39 -2.12
N VAL A 231 2.32 -7.03 -2.57
CA VAL A 231 1.30 -8.01 -2.99
C VAL A 231 1.79 -8.77 -4.21
N VAL A 232 2.22 -8.08 -5.27
CA VAL A 232 2.72 -8.72 -6.51
C VAL A 232 3.91 -9.63 -6.20
N LEU A 233 4.88 -9.15 -5.41
CA LEU A 233 6.10 -9.89 -5.09
C LEU A 233 5.79 -11.16 -4.28
N ARG A 234 4.82 -11.11 -3.37
CA ARG A 234 4.35 -12.30 -2.64
C ARG A 234 3.81 -13.38 -3.57
N PHE A 235 3.09 -12.99 -4.63
CA PHE A 235 2.57 -13.92 -5.63
C PHE A 235 3.69 -14.50 -6.51
N VAL A 236 4.64 -13.68 -6.95
CA VAL A 236 5.82 -14.16 -7.71
C VAL A 236 6.64 -15.16 -6.88
N VAL A 237 6.90 -14.87 -5.62
CA VAL A 237 7.64 -15.79 -4.72
C VAL A 237 6.90 -17.11 -4.55
N PHE A 238 5.57 -17.09 -4.46
CA PHE A 238 4.75 -18.29 -4.42
C PHE A 238 4.91 -19.14 -5.69
N ASP A 239 4.77 -18.53 -6.86
CA ASP A 239 4.88 -19.24 -8.16
C ASP A 239 6.27 -19.86 -8.34
N VAL A 240 7.32 -19.09 -8.06
CA VAL A 240 8.70 -19.58 -8.10
C VAL A 240 8.88 -20.78 -7.16
N SER A 241 8.40 -20.67 -5.91
CA SER A 241 8.50 -21.76 -4.94
C SER A 241 7.75 -23.02 -5.36
N TYR A 242 6.59 -22.87 -6.01
CA TYR A 242 5.81 -23.99 -6.53
C TYR A 242 6.55 -24.72 -7.65
N ILE A 243 7.09 -23.97 -8.64
CA ILE A 243 7.86 -24.52 -9.77
C ILE A 243 9.09 -25.29 -9.29
N PHE A 244 9.82 -24.77 -8.30
CA PHE A 244 11.01 -25.43 -7.79
C PHE A 244 10.69 -26.68 -6.95
N LYS A 245 9.57 -26.70 -6.23
CA LYS A 245 9.11 -27.91 -5.50
C LYS A 245 8.73 -29.03 -6.45
N GLU A 246 8.00 -28.73 -7.53
CA GLU A 246 7.57 -29.74 -8.51
C GLU A 246 8.75 -30.39 -9.25
N LYS A 247 9.87 -29.67 -9.42
CA LYS A 247 11.11 -30.23 -9.98
C LYS A 247 11.84 -31.19 -9.04
N GLN A 248 11.64 -31.09 -7.73
CA GLN A 248 12.29 -31.98 -6.75
C GLN A 248 11.55 -33.30 -6.56
N THR A 249 10.22 -33.32 -6.73
CA THR A 249 9.41 -34.55 -6.59
C THR A 249 9.48 -35.48 -7.81
N ASN A 250 10.03 -35.01 -8.93
CA ASN A 250 10.21 -35.77 -10.17
C ASN A 250 11.65 -36.33 -10.33
N ARG A 251 12.46 -36.31 -9.26
CA ARG A 251 13.75 -37.00 -9.15
C ARG A 251 13.64 -38.12 -8.12
#